data_AF-A0A3D6DNL2-F1
#
_entry.id   AF-A0A3D6DNL2-F1
#
_cell.length_a   1.000
_cell.length_b   1.000
_cell.length_c   1.000
_cell.angle_alpha   90.00
_cell.angle_beta   90.00
_cell.angle_gamma   90.00
#
_symmetry.space_group_name_H-M   'P 1'
#
loop_
_entity.id
_entity.type
_entity.pdbx_description
1 polymer ?
#
loop_
_entity_poly.entity_id
_entity_poly.type
_entity_poly.pdbx_seq_one_letter_code
_entity_poly.pdbx_strand_id
1 'polypeptide(L)' 'FGLLVLAPARFMLAGVGKPWREASVAEVGEFLQSWRASRLNLLQTAYGALHDLTFGAWYARPETWDAIGYPGPPKGYF' A
#
# COMPACT_ATOMS: atom_id res chain seq x y z
N PHE A 1 4.94 -1.28 -9.84
CA PHE A 1 5.19 -0.13 -8.94
C PHE A 1 6.42 0.72 -9.28
N GLY A 2 7.40 0.25 -10.06
CA GLY A 2 8.63 1.03 -10.35
C GLY A 2 8.42 2.43 -10.97
N LEU A 3 7.34 2.64 -11.72
CA LEU A 3 6.99 3.97 -12.26
C LEU A 3 6.77 5.04 -11.17
N LEU A 4 6.32 4.66 -9.98
CA LEU A 4 6.11 5.59 -8.87
C LEU A 4 7.42 6.08 -8.24
N VAL A 5 8.57 5.51 -8.61
CA VAL A 5 9.90 5.96 -8.16
C VAL A 5 10.35 7.16 -9.00
N LEU A 6 9.99 7.19 -10.28
CA LEU A 6 10.35 8.26 -11.20
C LEU A 6 9.48 9.49 -10.94
N ALA A 7 10.09 10.64 -10.65
CA ALA A 7 9.38 11.89 -10.33
C ALA A 7 8.28 12.27 -11.34
N PRO A 8 8.51 12.29 -12.68
CA PRO A 8 7.46 12.68 -13.62
C PRO A 8 6.31 11.66 -13.66
N ALA A 9 6.61 10.36 -13.64
CA ALA A 9 5.57 9.33 -13.65
C ALA A 9 4.79 9.29 -12.33
N ARG A 10 5.44 9.50 -11.18
CA ARG A 10 4.77 9.66 -9.89
C ARG A 10 3.84 10.85 -9.89
N PHE A 11 4.27 12.00 -10.41
CA PHE A 11 3.40 13.16 -10.50
C PHE A 11 2.18 12.89 -11.38
N MET A 12 2.37 12.29 -12.57
CA MET A 12 1.26 12.00 -13.47
C MET A 12 0.29 10.94 -12.93
N LEU A 13 0.79 9.89 -12.29
CA LEU A 13 -0.02 8.77 -11.84
C LEU A 13 -0.58 8.97 -10.43
N ALA A 14 0.10 9.71 -9.57
CA ALA A 14 -0.24 9.86 -8.16
C ALA A 14 -0.51 11.31 -7.73
N GLY A 15 -0.24 12.32 -8.57
CA GLY A 15 -0.33 13.73 -8.17
C GLY A 15 0.79 14.18 -7.23
N VAL A 16 1.75 13.31 -6.90
CA VAL A 16 2.81 13.58 -5.91
C VAL A 16 4.13 13.91 -6.59
N GLY A 17 4.52 15.18 -6.57
CA GLY A 17 5.82 15.62 -7.12
C GLY A 17 7.00 15.29 -6.20
N LYS A 18 6.80 15.41 -4.89
CA LYS A 18 7.84 15.22 -3.85
C LYS A 18 8.29 13.76 -3.74
N PRO A 19 9.54 13.48 -3.32
CA PRO A 19 9.95 12.13 -2.92
C PRO A 19 8.98 11.54 -1.89
N TRP A 20 8.75 10.23 -1.93
CA TRP A 20 7.80 9.57 -1.00
C TRP A 20 8.10 9.82 0.48
N ARG A 21 9.39 10.01 0.85
CA ARG A 21 9.79 10.33 2.23
C ARG A 21 9.36 11.72 2.71
N GLU A 22 9.03 12.60 1.78
CA GLU A 22 8.61 13.99 2.02
C GLU A 22 7.12 14.20 1.71
N ALA A 23 6.44 13.18 1.17
CA ALA A 23 5.02 13.22 0.90
C ALA A 23 4.24 13.18 2.22
N SER A 24 3.29 14.09 2.38
CA SER A 24 2.40 14.12 3.52
C SER A 24 1.39 12.96 3.48
N VAL A 25 0.84 12.62 4.65
CA VAL A 25 -0.22 11.62 4.76
C VAL A 25 -1.44 12.00 3.92
N ALA A 26 -1.74 13.31 3.81
CA ALA A 26 -2.83 13.81 2.98
C ALA A 26 -2.58 13.55 1.49
N GLU A 27 -1.40 13.89 0.98
CA GLU A 27 -1.01 13.64 -0.42
C GLU A 27 -1.06 12.14 -0.76
N VAL A 28 -0.59 11.28 0.14
CA VAL A 28 -0.67 9.82 -0.04
C VAL A 28 -2.11 9.32 0.01
N GLY A 29 -2.93 9.89 0.91
CA GLY A 29 -4.35 9.56 1.03
C GLY A 29 -5.14 9.90 -0.23
N GLU A 30 -4.99 11.12 -0.74
CA GLU A 30 -5.61 11.58 -1.99
C GLU A 30 -5.19 10.71 -3.19
N PHE A 31 -3.89 10.41 -3.30
CA PHE A 31 -3.37 9.46 -4.29
C PHE A 31 -4.10 8.12 -4.24
N LEU A 32 -4.16 7.48 -3.07
CA LEU A 32 -4.78 6.17 -2.92
C LEU A 32 -6.28 6.20 -3.21
N GLN A 33 -6.99 7.26 -2.77
CA GLN A 33 -8.41 7.42 -3.10
C GLN A 33 -8.62 7.63 -4.61
N SER A 34 -7.73 8.38 -5.28
CA SER A 34 -7.83 8.61 -6.73
C SER A 34 -7.72 7.30 -7.52
N TRP A 35 -6.85 6.38 -7.09
CA TRP A 35 -6.72 5.06 -7.70
C TRP A 35 -7.92 4.16 -7.39
N ARG A 36 -8.40 4.17 -6.14
CA ARG A 36 -9.57 3.40 -5.70
C ARG A 36 -10.83 3.78 -6.48
N ALA A 37 -11.06 5.07 -6.71
CA ALA A 37 -12.25 5.60 -7.39
C ALA A 37 -12.05 5.76 -8.91
N SER A 38 -10.91 5.34 -9.46
CA SER A 38 -10.58 5.54 -10.87
C SER A 38 -11.52 4.75 -11.78
N ARG A 39 -11.90 5.33 -12.92
CA ARG A 39 -12.60 4.61 -14.01
C ARG A 39 -11.73 3.57 -14.72
N LEU A 40 -10.42 3.60 -14.52
CA LEU A 40 -9.47 2.66 -15.13
C LEU A 40 -9.28 1.46 -14.20
N ASN A 41 -9.72 0.29 -14.64
CA ASN A 41 -9.57 -0.95 -13.85
C ASN A 41 -8.11 -1.20 -13.44
N LEU A 42 -7.15 -0.86 -14.31
CA LEU A 42 -5.71 -0.96 -14.01
C LEU A 42 -5.33 -0.23 -12.71
N LEU A 43 -5.84 0.98 -12.48
CA LEU A 43 -5.52 1.78 -11.29
C LEU A 43 -6.23 1.24 -10.05
N GLN A 44 -7.47 0.75 -10.19
CA GLN A 44 -8.17 0.07 -9.10
C GLN A 44 -7.43 -1.21 -8.68
N THR A 45 -6.97 -2.01 -9.63
CA THR A 45 -6.15 -3.21 -9.37
C THR A 45 -4.83 -2.83 -8.70
N ALA A 46 -4.17 -1.75 -9.16
CA ALA A 46 -2.94 -1.27 -8.55
C ALA A 46 -3.16 -0.78 -7.09
N TYR A 47 -4.29 -0.15 -6.79
CA TYR A 47 -4.71 0.17 -5.42
C TYR A 47 -4.87 -1.10 -4.58
N GLY A 48 -5.59 -2.10 -5.08
CA GLY A 48 -5.79 -3.38 -4.37
C GLY A 48 -4.45 -4.06 -4.05
N ALA A 49 -3.53 -4.11 -5.00
CA ALA A 49 -2.21 -4.68 -4.77
C ALA A 49 -1.37 -3.91 -3.72
N LEU A 50 -1.47 -2.58 -3.65
CA LEU A 50 -0.82 -1.79 -2.60
C LEU A 50 -1.47 -2.03 -1.24
N HIS A 51 -2.80 -2.04 -1.20
CA HIS A 51 -3.58 -2.33 0.00
C HIS A 51 -3.17 -3.69 0.57
N ASP A 52 -3.21 -4.76 -0.24
CA ASP A 52 -2.91 -6.11 0.22
C ASP A 52 -1.45 -6.27 0.64
N LEU A 53 -0.51 -5.58 -0.02
CA LEU A 53 0.89 -5.54 0.40
C LEU A 53 1.06 -4.89 1.78
N THR A 54 0.39 -3.76 2.03
CA THR A 54 0.43 -3.07 3.32
C THR A 54 -0.19 -3.92 4.43
N PHE A 55 -1.35 -4.52 4.18
CA PHE A 55 -2.00 -5.42 5.13
C PHE A 55 -1.17 -6.68 5.38
N GLY A 56 -0.62 -7.29 4.33
CA GLY A 56 0.27 -8.45 4.45
C GLY A 56 1.50 -8.16 5.31
N ALA A 57 2.13 -6.99 5.10
CA ALA A 57 3.25 -6.56 5.94
C ALA A 57 2.85 -6.35 7.41
N TRP A 58 1.64 -5.86 7.67
CA TRP A 58 1.11 -5.69 9.02
C TRP A 58 0.78 -7.03 9.70
N TYR A 59 0.14 -7.95 8.97
CA TYR A 59 -0.16 -9.31 9.46
C TYR A 59 1.09 -10.15 9.73
N ALA A 60 2.19 -9.87 9.04
CA ALA A 60 3.46 -10.57 9.25
C ALA A 60 4.12 -10.22 10.61
N ARG A 61 3.65 -9.19 11.32
CA ARG A 61 4.23 -8.74 12.58
C ARG A 61 3.63 -9.48 13.78
N PRO A 62 4.42 -10.19 14.59
CA PRO A 62 3.92 -10.88 15.78
C PRO A 62 3.15 -9.99 16.76
N GLU A 63 3.55 -8.72 16.86
CA GLU A 63 2.89 -7.74 17.75
C GLU A 63 1.41 -7.48 17.40
N THR A 64 0.97 -7.80 16.18
CA THR A 64 -0.40 -7.56 15.70
C THR A 64 -1.32 -8.77 15.88
N TRP A 65 -0.74 -9.94 16.16
CA TRP A 65 -1.46 -11.21 16.19
C TRP A 65 -2.49 -11.28 17.31
N ASP A 66 -2.15 -10.80 18.51
CA ASP A 66 -3.06 -10.74 19.64
C ASP A 66 -4.29 -9.87 19.34
N ALA A 67 -4.10 -8.76 18.61
CA ALA A 67 -5.18 -7.83 18.27
C ALA A 67 -6.23 -8.44 17.31
N ILE A 68 -5.86 -9.50 16.57
CA ILE A 68 -6.74 -10.19 15.62
C ILE A 68 -7.08 -11.62 16.06
N GLY A 69 -6.65 -12.03 17.27
CA GLY A 69 -6.86 -13.38 17.79
C GLY A 69 -6.12 -14.48 17.01
N TYR A 70 -5.06 -14.14 16.28
CA TYR A 70 -4.24 -15.11 15.58
C TYR A 70 -3.20 -15.68 16.55
N PRO A 71 -3.13 -17.00 16.81
CA PRO A 71 -2.19 -17.58 17.76
C PRO A 71 -0.74 -17.67 17.23
N GLY A 72 -0.46 -17.07 16.06
CA GLY A 72 0.77 -17.24 15.31
C GLY A 72 0.76 -18.48 14.40
N PRO A 73 1.75 -18.61 13.52
CA PRO A 73 1.86 -19.74 12.61
C PRO A 73 1.99 -21.06 13.40
N PRO A 74 1.46 -22.17 12.87
CA PRO A 74 1.59 -23.47 13.51
C PRO A 74 3.06 -23.78 13.80
N LYS A 75 3.37 -24.13 15.04
CA LYS A 75 4.69 -24.66 15.40
C LYS A 75 4.77 -26.09 14.87
N GLY A 76 5.19 -26.23 13.61
CA GLY A 76 5.51 -27.55 13.06
C GLY A 76 6.62 -28.18 13.89
N TYR A 77 6.37 -29.36 14.45
CA TYR A 77 7.44 -30.29 14.78
C TYR A 77 7.95 -30.83 13.44
N PHE A 78 9.07 -30.28 12.97
CA PHE A 78 9.85 -30.88 11.89
C PHE A 78 10.83 -31.88 12.49
#